data_AF-A0A923SYE7-F1
#
_entry.id   AF-A0A923SYE7-F1
#
_cell.length_a   1.000
_cell.length_b   1.000
_cell.length_c   1.000
_cell.angle_alpha   90.00
_cell.angle_beta   90.00
_cell.angle_gamma   90.00
#
_symmetry.space_group_name_H-M   'P 1'
#
loop_
_entity.id
_entity.type
_entity.pdbx_description
1 polymer ?
#
loop_
_entity_poly.entity_id
_entity_poly.type
_entity_poly.pdbx_seq_one_letter_code
_entity_poly.pdbx_strand_id
1 'polypeptide(L)'
;MTATDSAGTLSWEDWCRAQDLDPAEVRLVFGRYQAYRHYYESGRHGEPLPLENWFTFYRMETASEVEQNAPTASGCSVDPNARNRGAISRPGEFFQALARLADQG
;
A
#
# COMPACT_ATOMS: atom_id res chain seq x y z
N MET A 1 3.54 -4.75 44.77
CA MET A 1 2.32 -5.02 43.98
C MET A 1 2.75 -5.12 42.53
N THR A 2 2.99 -6.34 42.07
CA THR A 2 3.42 -6.68 40.70
C THR A 2 2.19 -6.76 39.80
N ALA A 3 2.11 -5.91 38.80
CA ALA A 3 1.16 -6.04 37.70
C ALA A 3 1.94 -6.03 36.38
N THR A 4 2.36 -7.24 36.02
CA THR A 4 2.37 -7.84 34.69
C THR A 4 2.41 -6.90 33.48
N ASP A 5 3.54 -6.94 32.77
CA ASP A 5 3.69 -6.59 31.35
C ASP A 5 2.53 -7.17 30.53
N SER A 6 1.57 -6.33 30.15
CA SER A 6 0.78 -6.57 28.96
C SER A 6 1.68 -6.23 27.78
N ALA A 7 2.41 -7.22 27.26
CA ALA A 7 3.09 -7.11 25.98
C ALA A 7 2.02 -6.81 24.90
N GLY A 8 1.76 -5.51 24.72
CA GLY A 8 0.72 -5.00 23.86
C GLY A 8 1.12 -5.26 22.42
N THR A 9 0.44 -6.19 21.76
CA THR A 9 0.50 -6.29 20.30
C THR A 9 0.14 -4.92 19.74
N LEU A 10 1.10 -4.24 19.12
CA LEU A 10 0.85 -2.96 18.43
C LEU A 10 -0.30 -3.15 17.44
N SER A 11 -1.26 -2.20 17.42
CA SER A 11 -2.28 -2.20 16.37
C SER A 11 -1.61 -2.12 15.00
N TRP A 12 -2.27 -2.62 13.95
CA TRP A 12 -1.72 -2.54 12.61
C TRP A 12 -1.45 -1.08 12.20
N GLU A 13 -2.33 -0.14 12.58
CA GLU A 13 -2.12 1.28 12.34
C GLU A 13 -0.89 1.82 13.06
N ASP A 14 -0.65 1.42 14.32
CA ASP A 14 0.53 1.85 15.06
C ASP A 14 1.80 1.23 14.50
N TRP A 15 1.73 -0.02 14.03
CA TRP A 15 2.84 -0.66 13.33
C TRP A 15 3.17 0.07 12.02
N CYS A 16 2.16 0.42 11.20
CA CYS A 16 2.35 1.20 9.98
C CYS A 16 3.02 2.55 10.26
N ARG A 17 2.53 3.28 11.26
CA ARG A 17 3.13 4.57 11.66
C ARG A 17 4.56 4.41 12.15
N ALA A 18 4.88 3.34 12.88
CA ALA A 18 6.24 3.02 13.31
C ALA A 18 7.19 2.69 12.15
N GLN A 19 6.66 2.34 10.97
CA GLN A 19 7.41 2.17 9.73
C GLN A 19 7.39 3.44 8.84
N ASP A 20 6.97 4.58 9.37
CA ASP A 20 6.74 5.83 8.62
C ASP A 20 5.81 5.67 7.41
N LEU A 21 4.82 4.79 7.53
CA LEU A 21 3.78 4.60 6.52
C LEU A 21 2.47 5.25 6.96
N ASP A 22 1.73 5.81 6.00
CA ASP A 22 0.36 6.24 6.23
C ASP A 22 -0.59 5.02 6.17
N PRO A 23 -1.26 4.63 7.27
CA PRO A 23 -2.21 3.52 7.25
C PRO A 23 -3.36 3.74 6.25
N ALA A 24 -3.75 4.98 5.97
CA ALA A 24 -4.79 5.29 4.99
C ALA A 24 -4.34 4.99 3.56
N GLU A 25 -3.08 5.31 3.22
CA GLU A 25 -2.46 4.95 1.95
C GLU A 25 -2.44 3.44 1.77
N VAL A 26 -1.99 2.68 2.78
CA VAL A 26 -1.92 1.22 2.69
C VAL A 26 -3.31 0.61 2.50
N ARG A 27 -4.33 1.11 3.21
CA ARG A 27 -5.73 0.68 3.02
C ARG A 27 -6.24 0.98 1.61
N LEU A 28 -5.94 2.15 1.09
CA LEU A 28 -6.34 2.55 -0.26
C LEU A 28 -5.76 1.59 -1.30
N VAL A 29 -4.45 1.29 -1.21
CA VAL A 29 -3.77 0.37 -2.13
C VAL A 29 -4.30 -1.05 -1.97
N PHE A 30 -4.56 -1.50 -0.74
CA PHE A 30 -5.16 -2.81 -0.50
C PHE A 30 -6.56 -2.93 -1.11
N GLY A 31 -7.38 -1.88 -1.00
CA GLY A 31 -8.69 -1.83 -1.65
C GLY A 31 -8.62 -1.95 -3.17
N ARG A 32 -7.58 -1.39 -3.81
CA ARG A 32 -7.34 -1.57 -5.26
C ARG A 32 -7.01 -3.02 -5.59
N TYR A 33 -6.20 -3.69 -4.77
CA TYR A 33 -5.92 -5.12 -4.92
C TYR A 33 -7.19 -5.97 -4.78
N GLN A 34 -8.03 -5.69 -3.77
CA GLN A 34 -9.30 -6.40 -3.58
C GLN A 34 -10.24 -6.22 -4.80
N ALA A 35 -10.35 -5.00 -5.33
CA ALA A 35 -11.14 -4.73 -6.53
C ALA A 35 -10.59 -5.48 -7.76
N TYR A 36 -9.26 -5.49 -7.95
CA TYR A 36 -8.61 -6.26 -9.00
C TYR A 36 -8.93 -7.75 -8.89
N ARG A 37 -8.79 -8.35 -7.71
CA ARG A 37 -9.10 -9.76 -7.49
C ARG A 37 -10.55 -10.07 -7.81
N HIS A 38 -11.47 -9.27 -7.27
CA HIS A 38 -12.90 -9.46 -7.48
C HIS A 38 -13.28 -9.40 -8.96
N TYR A 39 -12.67 -8.49 -9.73
CA TYR A 39 -12.87 -8.41 -11.18
C TYR A 39 -12.44 -9.69 -11.91
N TYR A 40 -11.27 -10.24 -11.57
CA TYR A 40 -10.79 -11.49 -12.17
C TYR A 40 -11.64 -12.71 -11.79
N GLU A 41 -12.00 -12.80 -10.50
CA GLU A 41 -12.80 -13.90 -9.95
C GLU A 41 -14.24 -13.89 -10.51
N SER A 42 -14.84 -12.70 -10.70
CA SER A 42 -16.20 -12.58 -11.25
C SER A 42 -16.28 -12.74 -12.77
N GLY A 43 -15.24 -12.36 -13.51
CA GLY A 43 -15.26 -12.29 -14.98
C GLY A 43 -14.77 -13.54 -15.73
N ARG A 44 -14.39 -14.63 -15.02
CA ARG A 44 -13.71 -15.80 -15.62
C ARG A 44 -12.41 -15.44 -16.37
N HIS A 45 -11.72 -14.38 -15.94
CA HIS A 45 -10.49 -13.89 -16.59
C HIS A 45 -9.24 -14.71 -16.20
N GLY A 46 -9.42 -15.88 -15.58
CA GLY A 46 -8.35 -16.70 -15.04
C GLY A 46 -8.08 -16.41 -13.57
N GLU A 47 -6.99 -16.97 -13.06
CA GLU A 47 -6.59 -16.81 -11.67
C GLU A 47 -5.98 -15.41 -11.45
N PRO A 48 -6.44 -14.64 -10.43
CA PRO A 48 -5.85 -13.34 -10.12
C PRO A 48 -4.41 -13.51 -9.64
N LEU A 49 -3.56 -12.52 -9.94
CA LEU A 49 -2.18 -12.50 -9.44
C LEU A 49 -2.12 -12.54 -7.91
N PRO A 50 -1.14 -13.24 -7.32
CA PRO A 50 -0.80 -13.10 -5.90
C PRO A 50 -0.44 -11.66 -5.53
N LEU A 51 -0.65 -11.29 -4.26
CA LEU A 51 -0.45 -9.92 -3.76
C LEU A 51 0.95 -9.36 -4.08
N GLU A 52 2.01 -10.16 -3.92
CA GLU A 52 3.39 -9.76 -4.19
C GLU A 52 3.61 -9.39 -5.68
N ASN A 53 3.13 -10.25 -6.58
CA ASN A 53 3.25 -10.02 -8.02
C ASN A 53 2.41 -8.81 -8.44
N TRP A 54 1.19 -8.71 -7.93
CA TRP A 54 0.33 -7.56 -8.19
C TRP A 54 0.97 -6.25 -7.67
N PHE A 55 1.54 -6.26 -6.47
CA PHE A 55 2.20 -5.09 -5.89
C PHE A 55 3.43 -4.66 -6.68
N THR A 56 4.18 -5.63 -7.23
CA THR A 56 5.31 -5.35 -8.13
C THR A 56 4.85 -4.58 -9.37
N PHE A 57 3.78 -5.03 -10.04
CA PHE A 57 3.21 -4.30 -11.18
C PHE A 57 2.66 -2.93 -10.78
N TYR A 58 1.91 -2.86 -9.68
CA TYR A 58 1.36 -1.60 -9.17
C TYR A 58 2.45 -0.54 -8.96
N ARG A 59 3.61 -0.93 -8.44
CA ARG A 59 4.75 -0.03 -8.25
C ARG A 59 5.36 0.43 -9.56
N MET A 60 5.49 -0.44 -10.56
CA MET A 60 6.01 -0.08 -11.88
C MET A 60 5.12 0.97 -12.55
N GLU A 61 3.80 0.76 -12.52
CA GLU A 61 2.82 1.71 -13.05
C GLU A 61 2.89 3.05 -12.29
N THR A 62 2.88 2.99 -10.96
CA THR A 62 2.94 4.19 -10.12
C THR A 62 4.23 4.98 -10.33
N ALA A 63 5.38 4.32 -10.47
CA ALA A 63 6.66 4.99 -10.75
C ALA A 63 6.66 5.65 -12.13
N SER A 64 6.04 5.00 -13.13
CA SER A 64 5.91 5.54 -14.49
C SER A 64 5.01 6.79 -14.50
N GLU A 65 3.90 6.79 -13.76
CA GLU A 65 3.03 7.96 -13.60
C GLU A 65 3.75 9.13 -12.92
N VAL A 66 4.59 8.84 -11.91
CA VAL A 66 5.40 9.85 -11.20
C VAL A 66 6.42 10.51 -12.13
N GLU A 67 7.09 9.71 -12.97
CA GLU A 67 8.05 10.20 -13.96
C GLU A 67 7.37 11.06 -15.03
N GLN A 68 6.19 10.65 -15.50
CA GLN A 68 5.42 11.39 -16.50
C GLN A 68 4.80 12.69 -15.97
N ASN A 69 4.45 12.73 -14.68
CA ASN A 69 3.87 13.91 -14.02
C ASN A 69 4.93 14.81 -13.35
N ALA A 70 6.22 14.53 -13.53
CA ALA A 70 7.28 15.40 -13.05
C ALA A 70 7.09 16.80 -13.67
N PRO A 71 6.98 17.87 -12.86
CA PRO A 71 6.54 19.17 -13.38
C PRO A 71 7.56 19.74 -14.37
N THR A 72 7.15 19.89 -15.63
CA THR A 72 7.71 20.94 -16.49
C THR A 72 7.42 22.27 -15.80
N ALA A 73 8.46 22.98 -15.39
CA ALA A 73 8.42 24.20 -14.59
C ALA A 73 7.32 25.20 -15.00
N SER A 74 6.13 25.11 -14.40
CA SER A 74 5.19 26.22 -14.25
C SER A 74 4.00 25.86 -13.35
N GLY A 75 3.99 26.45 -12.16
CA GLY A 75 2.80 26.99 -11.49
C GLY A 75 1.55 26.12 -11.35
N CYS A 76 1.56 25.19 -10.39
CA CYS A 76 0.50 24.90 -9.41
C CYS A 76 0.93 23.68 -8.60
N SER A 77 1.38 23.90 -7.36
CA SER A 77 1.91 22.86 -6.47
C SER A 77 0.80 21.98 -5.89
N VAL A 78 0.11 21.21 -6.73
CA VAL A 78 -0.54 19.98 -6.27
C VAL A 78 0.49 18.90 -6.56
N ASP A 79 1.09 18.30 -5.53
CA ASP A 79 2.02 17.18 -5.75
C ASP A 79 1.18 15.94 -6.11
N PRO A 80 1.10 15.53 -7.40
CA PRO A 80 0.34 14.35 -7.77
C PRO A 80 0.91 13.07 -7.13
N ASN A 81 2.17 13.12 -6.67
CA ASN A 81 2.88 12.00 -6.07
C ASN A 81 2.63 11.87 -4.56
N ALA A 82 1.89 12.80 -3.95
CA ALA A 82 1.56 12.74 -2.53
C ALA A 82 0.72 11.51 -2.16
N ARG A 83 0.01 10.90 -3.12
CA ARG A 83 -0.94 9.81 -2.87
C ARG A 83 -0.33 8.41 -2.74
N ASN A 84 0.88 8.16 -3.26
CA ASN A 84 1.48 6.81 -3.26
C ASN A 84 2.95 6.82 -2.78
N ARG A 85 3.27 7.75 -1.86
CA ARG A 85 4.65 8.01 -1.44
C ARG A 85 5.26 6.80 -0.74
N GLY A 86 4.50 6.09 0.10
CA GLY A 86 4.99 4.93 0.84
C GLY A 86 5.31 3.75 -0.10
N ALA A 87 4.44 3.49 -1.08
CA ALA A 87 4.61 2.36 -2.01
C ALA A 87 5.88 2.45 -2.87
N ILE A 88 6.34 3.68 -3.17
CA ILE A 88 7.57 3.92 -3.93
C ILE A 88 8.80 4.07 -3.04
N SER A 89 8.71 4.86 -1.97
CA SER A 89 9.88 5.19 -1.13
C SER A 89 10.27 4.08 -0.15
N ARG A 90 9.31 3.28 0.32
CA ARG A 90 9.51 2.20 1.31
C ARG A 90 8.79 0.92 0.91
N PRO A 91 9.12 0.34 -0.25
CA PRO A 91 8.32 -0.72 -0.84
C PRO A 91 8.30 -2.01 -0.04
N GLY A 92 9.39 -2.33 0.69
CA GLY A 92 9.46 -3.54 1.51
C GLY A 92 8.53 -3.45 2.72
N GLU A 93 8.62 -2.36 3.46
CA GLU A 93 7.75 -2.08 4.61
C GLU A 93 6.30 -1.94 4.18
N PHE A 94 6.06 -1.28 3.04
CA PHE A 94 4.71 -1.14 2.49
C PHE A 94 4.11 -2.50 2.10
N PHE A 95 4.88 -3.37 1.46
CA PHE A 95 4.42 -4.72 1.17
C PHE A 95 4.12 -5.52 2.45
N GLN A 96 4.97 -5.41 3.47
CA GLN A 96 4.71 -6.03 4.77
C GLN A 96 3.43 -5.50 5.41
N ALA A 97 3.16 -4.21 5.29
CA ALA A 97 1.91 -3.60 5.76
C ALA A 97 0.69 -4.19 5.04
N LEU A 98 0.77 -4.36 3.71
CA LEU A 98 -0.27 -4.99 2.89
C LEU A 98 -0.48 -6.46 3.28
N ALA A 99 0.61 -7.23 3.43
CA ALA A 99 0.53 -8.65 3.81
C ALA A 99 -0.14 -8.82 5.19
N ARG A 100 0.29 -8.01 6.18
CA ARG A 100 -0.34 -8.02 7.52
C ARG A 100 -1.81 -7.64 7.49
N LEU A 101 -2.21 -6.74 6.59
CA LEU A 101 -3.62 -6.35 6.42
C LEU A 101 -4.43 -7.48 5.77
N ALA A 102 -3.83 -8.20 4.81
CA ALA A 102 -4.44 -9.35 4.15
C ALA A 102 -4.66 -10.53 5.11
N ASP A 103 -3.76 -10.75 6.07
CA ASP A 103 -3.87 -11.83 7.07
C ASP A 103 -4.95 -11.57 8.14
N GLN A 104 -5.47 -10.34 8.24
CA GLN A 104 -6.48 -9.93 9.24
C GLN A 104 -7.93 -10.07 8.76
N GLY A 105 -8.16 -10.28 7.46
CA GLY A 105 -9.50 -10.35 6.84
C GLY A 105 -9.78 -11.71 6.22
#